data_AF-A0A2Z6T7N2-F1
#
_entry.id   AF-A0A2Z6T7N2-F1
#
_cell.length_a   1.000
_cell.length_b   1.000
_cell.length_c   1.000
_cell.angle_alpha   90.00
_cell.angle_beta   90.00
_cell.angle_gamma   90.00
#
_symmetry.space_group_name_H-M   'P 1'
#
loop_
_entity.id
_entity.type
_entity.pdbx_description
1 polymer ?
#
loop_
_entity_poly.entity_id
_entity_poly.type
_entity_poly.pdbx_seq_one_letter_code
_entity_poly.pdbx_strand_id
1 'polypeptide(L)'
;MKKEEFAALNFIGKVFLPGQIDENKSYGQQVQETENDPVFKKFIERNGLSNQRASLVVFAPETFMFWYGVVTDKKINQLPKQLNHFNLPASEVAEIETNNMNLSFFGQPLNFVIPTFLDKLAQSDVVFHENPGDSKNPYLLTTLNLSTKKLAQILYLDASVQK
;
A
#
# COMPACT_ATOMS: atom_id res chain seq x y z
N MET A 1 9.22 15.57 -0.69
CA MET A 1 7.81 15.35 -1.05
C MET A 1 7.63 15.79 -2.48
N LYS A 2 6.89 15.03 -3.28
CA LYS A 2 6.56 15.39 -4.65
C LYS A 2 5.07 15.13 -4.88
N LYS A 3 4.39 16.06 -5.53
CA LYS A 3 3.11 15.80 -6.20
C LYS A 3 3.47 15.24 -7.56
N GLU A 4 3.15 13.98 -7.80
CA GLU A 4 3.40 13.33 -9.08
C GLU A 4 2.09 12.72 -9.57
N GLU A 5 1.88 12.74 -10.88
CA GLU A 5 0.81 11.97 -11.50
C GLU A 5 1.26 10.51 -11.53
N PHE A 6 0.60 9.66 -10.73
CA PHE A 6 0.85 8.24 -10.76
C PHE A 6 0.06 7.60 -11.89
N ALA A 7 0.76 6.84 -12.72
CA ALA A 7 0.12 5.96 -13.68
C ALA A 7 -0.72 4.89 -12.96
N ALA A 8 -1.69 4.31 -13.65
CA ALA A 8 -2.47 3.21 -13.11
C ALA A 8 -1.57 2.01 -12.77
N LEU A 9 -1.79 1.41 -11.60
CA LEU A 9 -1.01 0.29 -11.09
C LEU A 9 -1.90 -0.92 -10.81
N ASN A 10 -1.33 -2.11 -10.95
CA ASN A 10 -1.93 -3.35 -10.52
C ASN A 10 -1.33 -3.73 -9.17
N PHE A 11 -2.17 -3.83 -8.14
CA PHE A 11 -1.79 -4.44 -6.87
C PHE A 11 -2.17 -5.92 -6.89
N ILE A 12 -1.20 -6.80 -6.61
CA ILE A 12 -1.40 -8.24 -6.55
C ILE A 12 -0.95 -8.75 -5.18
N GLY A 13 -1.85 -9.43 -4.46
CA GLY A 13 -1.53 -9.91 -3.12
C GLY A 13 -2.68 -10.60 -2.40
N LYS A 14 -2.58 -10.65 -1.07
CA LYS A 14 -3.66 -11.11 -0.19
C LYS A 14 -4.36 -9.93 0.44
N VAL A 15 -5.66 -10.10 0.67
CA VAL A 15 -6.52 -9.15 1.38
C VAL A 15 -6.82 -9.69 2.76
N PHE A 16 -6.83 -8.79 3.73
CA PHE A 16 -7.11 -9.05 5.13
C PHE A 16 -8.21 -8.10 5.60
N LEU A 17 -9.22 -8.70 6.20
CA LEU A 17 -10.40 -7.99 6.70
C LEU A 17 -10.08 -7.35 8.06
N PRO A 18 -10.78 -6.25 8.41
CA PRO A 18 -10.55 -5.53 9.67
C PRO A 18 -10.55 -6.41 10.92
N GLY A 19 -11.40 -7.46 10.95
CA GLY A 19 -11.49 -8.40 12.07
C GLY A 19 -10.30 -9.37 12.22
N GLN A 20 -9.35 -9.38 11.28
CA GLN A 20 -8.14 -10.22 11.33
C GLN A 20 -6.93 -9.46 11.92
N ILE A 21 -7.10 -8.19 12.28
CA ILE A 21 -6.06 -7.39 12.92
C ILE A 21 -5.69 -7.98 14.28
N ASP A 22 -4.40 -8.01 14.61
CA ASP A 22 -3.92 -8.53 15.88
C ASP A 22 -4.11 -7.53 17.04
N GLU A 23 -3.76 -7.97 18.25
CA GLU A 23 -3.81 -7.16 19.47
C GLU A 23 -2.91 -5.91 19.39
N ASN A 24 -1.81 -5.98 18.63
CA ASN A 24 -0.88 -4.88 18.37
C ASN A 24 -1.37 -3.96 17.25
N LYS A 25 -2.60 -4.13 16.76
CA LYS A 25 -3.18 -3.34 15.66
C LYS A 25 -2.37 -3.46 14.36
N SER A 26 -1.82 -4.64 14.12
CA SER A 26 -1.00 -4.98 12.95
C SER A 26 -1.57 -6.19 12.20
N TYR A 27 -1.00 -6.45 11.02
CA TYR A 27 -1.20 -7.68 10.26
C TYR A 27 0.12 -8.46 10.12
N GLY A 28 1.03 -8.32 11.10
CA GLY A 28 2.39 -8.85 11.02
C GLY A 28 2.44 -10.36 10.77
N GLN A 29 1.57 -11.13 11.44
CA GLN A 29 1.47 -12.58 11.21
C GLN A 29 1.04 -12.88 9.76
N GLN A 30 0.00 -12.22 9.26
CA GLN A 30 -0.51 -12.43 7.92
C GLN A 30 0.48 -11.99 6.83
N VAL A 31 1.24 -10.93 7.08
CA VAL A 31 2.36 -10.49 6.24
C VAL A 31 3.42 -11.59 6.18
N GLN A 32 3.82 -12.15 7.33
CA GLN A 32 4.80 -13.23 7.39
C GLN A 32 4.30 -14.51 6.70
N GLU A 33 3.04 -14.87 6.88
CA GLU A 33 2.40 -16.01 6.20
C GLU A 33 2.39 -15.82 4.68
N THR A 34 2.12 -14.60 4.21
CA THR A 34 2.16 -14.26 2.78
C THR A 34 3.58 -14.30 2.22
N GLU A 35 4.56 -13.76 2.94
CA GLU A 35 5.97 -13.86 2.56
C GLU A 35 6.44 -15.32 2.47
N ASN A 36 5.86 -16.22 3.26
CA ASN A 36 6.20 -17.63 3.25
C ASN A 36 5.37 -18.46 2.27
N ASP A 37 4.32 -17.90 1.69
CA ASP A 37 3.43 -18.60 0.76
C ASP A 37 4.17 -18.99 -0.53
N PRO A 38 4.28 -20.29 -0.86
CA PRO A 38 4.93 -20.76 -2.08
C PRO A 38 4.29 -20.23 -3.37
N VAL A 39 2.98 -19.97 -3.38
CA VAL A 39 2.26 -19.40 -4.53
C VAL A 39 2.70 -17.95 -4.75
N PHE A 40 2.76 -17.16 -3.68
CA PHE A 40 3.21 -15.78 -3.74
C PHE A 40 4.68 -15.68 -4.18
N LYS A 41 5.58 -16.48 -3.57
CA LYS A 41 7.00 -16.55 -3.97
C LYS A 41 7.18 -16.88 -5.45
N LYS A 42 6.53 -17.93 -5.93
CA LYS A 42 6.58 -18.31 -7.36
C LYS A 42 6.05 -17.21 -8.27
N PHE A 43 4.99 -16.51 -7.85
CA PHE A 43 4.42 -15.41 -8.62
C PHE A 43 5.41 -14.25 -8.76
N ILE A 44 6.00 -13.78 -7.66
CA ILE A 44 6.92 -12.64 -7.71
C ILE A 44 8.20 -12.97 -8.49
N GLU A 45 8.72 -14.20 -8.39
CA GLU A 45 9.90 -14.64 -9.14
C GLU A 45 9.62 -14.68 -10.65
N ARG A 46 8.51 -15.31 -11.06
CA ARG A 46 8.14 -15.45 -12.48
C ARG A 46 7.91 -14.11 -13.19
N ASN A 47 7.48 -13.09 -12.45
CA ASN A 47 7.16 -11.78 -13.00
C ASN A 47 8.29 -10.74 -12.79
N GLY A 48 9.43 -11.15 -12.21
CA GLY A 48 10.57 -10.26 -11.95
C GLY A 48 10.26 -9.19 -10.89
N LEU A 49 9.44 -9.53 -9.90
CA LEU A 49 8.98 -8.65 -8.82
C LEU A 49 9.63 -8.99 -7.47
N SER A 50 10.65 -9.86 -7.45
CA SER A 50 11.27 -10.34 -6.21
C SER A 50 11.80 -9.24 -5.30
N ASN A 51 12.24 -8.11 -5.86
CA ASN A 51 12.77 -6.96 -5.11
C ASN A 51 11.69 -5.94 -4.70
N GLN A 52 10.43 -6.18 -4.99
CA GLN A 52 9.33 -5.26 -4.68
C GLN A 52 8.43 -5.87 -3.63
N ARG A 53 7.99 -5.05 -2.66
CA ARG A 53 6.89 -5.36 -1.76
C ARG A 53 6.00 -4.15 -1.59
N ALA A 54 4.74 -4.39 -1.31
CA ALA A 54 3.79 -3.33 -1.09
C ALA A 54 2.70 -3.74 -0.10
N SER A 55 2.15 -2.76 0.58
CA SER A 55 0.86 -2.86 1.25
C SER A 55 -0.09 -1.80 0.72
N LEU A 56 -1.38 -2.08 0.76
CA LEU A 56 -2.42 -1.14 0.38
C LEU A 56 -3.48 -1.13 1.47
N VAL A 57 -3.80 0.05 1.98
CA VAL A 57 -4.95 0.28 2.83
C VAL A 57 -6.05 0.88 1.96
N VAL A 58 -7.19 0.20 1.90
CA VAL A 58 -8.40 0.70 1.25
C VAL A 58 -9.36 1.13 2.35
N PHE A 59 -9.54 2.45 2.51
CA PHE A 59 -10.41 3.01 3.53
C PHE A 59 -11.87 3.00 3.10
N ALA A 60 -12.74 2.92 4.10
CA ALA A 60 -14.16 3.24 4.07
C ALA A 60 -14.43 4.16 5.28
N PRO A 61 -15.57 4.88 5.33
CA PRO A 61 -15.80 5.89 6.38
C PRO A 61 -15.58 5.40 7.82
N GLU A 62 -15.91 4.14 8.11
CA GLU A 62 -15.83 3.55 9.46
C GLU A 62 -14.86 2.35 9.56
N THR A 63 -14.20 1.97 8.47
CA THR A 63 -13.40 0.74 8.44
C THR A 63 -12.34 0.76 7.35
N PHE A 64 -11.50 -0.27 7.27
CA PHE A 64 -10.54 -0.41 6.18
C PHE A 64 -10.21 -1.87 5.90
N MET A 65 -9.82 -2.17 4.67
CA MET A 65 -9.20 -3.45 4.30
C MET A 65 -7.69 -3.26 4.14
N PHE A 66 -6.92 -4.22 4.64
CA PHE A 66 -5.47 -4.24 4.48
C PHE A 66 -5.08 -5.26 3.43
N TRP A 67 -4.21 -4.86 2.51
CA TRP A 67 -3.65 -5.73 1.48
C TRP A 67 -2.15 -5.80 1.64
N TYR A 68 -1.58 -6.96 1.37
CA TYR A 68 -0.13 -7.16 1.31
C TYR A 68 0.27 -7.96 0.08
N GLY A 69 1.30 -7.52 -0.62
CA GLY A 69 1.73 -8.12 -1.88
C GLY A 69 2.77 -7.30 -2.63
N VAL A 70 2.53 -7.08 -3.92
CA VAL A 70 3.38 -6.32 -4.84
C VAL A 70 2.55 -5.40 -5.73
N VAL A 71 3.16 -4.33 -6.23
CA VAL A 71 2.57 -3.47 -7.26
C VAL A 71 3.36 -3.55 -8.56
N THR A 72 2.67 -3.42 -9.69
CA THR A 72 3.30 -3.34 -11.01
C THR A 72 2.41 -2.62 -12.02
N ASP A 73 3.05 -1.89 -12.92
CA ASP A 73 2.46 -1.33 -14.15
C ASP A 73 2.30 -2.38 -15.27
N LYS A 74 2.93 -3.54 -15.14
CA LYS A 74 2.88 -4.62 -16.13
C LYS A 74 1.51 -5.30 -16.12
N LYS A 75 1.05 -5.65 -17.32
CA LYS A 75 -0.13 -6.50 -17.48
C LYS A 75 0.17 -7.92 -17.00
N ILE A 76 -0.57 -8.39 -15.99
CA ILE A 76 -0.49 -9.76 -15.50
C ILE A 76 -1.51 -10.63 -16.22
N ASN A 77 -1.02 -11.50 -17.12
CA ASN A 77 -1.90 -12.35 -17.94
C ASN A 77 -2.42 -13.60 -17.20
N GLN A 78 -1.72 -14.04 -16.15
CA GLN A 78 -2.09 -15.24 -15.38
C GLN A 78 -1.93 -14.97 -13.88
N LEU A 79 -3.03 -14.61 -13.24
CA LEU A 79 -3.10 -14.46 -11.80
C LEU A 79 -3.38 -15.84 -11.16
N PRO A 80 -2.56 -16.29 -10.19
CA PRO A 80 -2.89 -17.47 -9.39
C PRO A 80 -4.22 -17.29 -8.65
N LYS A 81 -5.06 -18.32 -8.59
CA LYS A 81 -6.39 -18.25 -7.96
C LYS A 81 -6.37 -17.83 -6.48
N GLN A 82 -5.24 -18.02 -5.80
CA GLN A 82 -5.06 -17.69 -4.38
C GLN A 82 -4.62 -16.23 -4.14
N LEU A 83 -4.31 -15.48 -5.20
CA LEU A 83 -3.95 -14.08 -5.13
C LEU A 83 -5.10 -13.22 -5.65
N ASN A 84 -5.33 -12.11 -4.98
CA ASN A 84 -6.28 -11.10 -5.38
C ASN A 84 -5.59 -10.02 -6.22
N HIS A 85 -6.38 -9.31 -7.00
CA HIS A 85 -5.94 -8.22 -7.84
C HIS A 85 -6.81 -6.99 -7.59
N PHE A 86 -6.16 -5.85 -7.41
CA PHE A 86 -6.80 -4.55 -7.26
C PHE A 86 -6.20 -3.57 -8.28
N ASN A 87 -7.06 -2.87 -9.01
CA ASN A 87 -6.65 -1.84 -9.97
C ASN A 87 -6.59 -0.49 -9.25
N LEU A 88 -5.40 0.05 -9.06
CA LEU A 88 -5.20 1.41 -8.60
C LEU A 88 -5.31 2.36 -9.82
N PRO A 89 -6.19 3.37 -9.77
CA PRO A 89 -6.39 4.29 -10.88
C PRO A 89 -5.16 5.17 -11.09
N ALA A 90 -5.04 5.75 -12.28
CA ALA A 90 -4.15 6.89 -12.44
C ALA A 90 -4.69 8.07 -11.61
N SER A 91 -3.84 8.74 -10.85
CA SER A 91 -4.25 9.79 -9.92
C SER A 91 -3.09 10.72 -9.61
N GLU A 92 -3.41 11.96 -9.23
CA GLU A 92 -2.48 12.75 -8.44
C GLU A 92 -2.27 12.08 -7.09
N VAL A 93 -1.04 12.04 -6.62
CA VAL A 93 -0.67 11.44 -5.33
C VAL A 93 0.22 12.38 -4.53
N ALA A 94 0.20 12.19 -3.21
CA ALA A 94 1.19 12.76 -2.30
C ALA A 94 2.11 11.66 -1.79
N GLU A 95 3.42 11.82 -2.02
CA GLU A 95 4.42 10.81 -1.69
C GLU A 95 5.49 11.32 -0.70
N ILE A 96 5.79 10.47 0.29
CA ILE A 96 6.94 10.60 1.18
C ILE A 96 7.82 9.35 1.05
N GLU A 97 9.08 9.58 0.70
CA GLU A 97 10.10 8.54 0.61
C GLU A 97 10.94 8.48 1.89
N THR A 98 11.25 7.27 2.35
CA THR A 98 12.14 6.99 3.48
C THR A 98 13.18 5.95 3.08
N ASN A 99 14.46 6.23 3.34
CA ASN A 99 15.57 5.32 3.04
C ASN A 99 15.86 4.37 4.20
N ASN A 100 16.64 3.31 3.92
CA ASN A 100 17.12 2.33 4.91
C ASN A 100 16.00 1.51 5.59
N MET A 101 14.88 1.34 4.91
CA MET A 101 13.74 0.54 5.39
C MET A 101 13.87 -0.94 4.99
N ASN A 102 13.11 -1.80 5.66
CA ASN A 102 13.10 -3.24 5.40
C ASN A 102 11.70 -3.84 5.60
N LEU A 103 11.56 -5.16 5.36
CA LEU A 103 10.29 -5.88 5.42
C LEU A 103 9.54 -5.73 6.75
N SER A 104 10.23 -5.54 7.87
CA SER A 104 9.58 -5.42 9.18
C SER A 104 8.65 -4.22 9.28
N PHE A 105 8.81 -3.22 8.41
CA PHE A 105 7.90 -2.08 8.33
C PHE A 105 6.44 -2.51 8.13
N PHE A 106 6.20 -3.52 7.28
CA PHE A 106 4.84 -3.97 6.98
C PHE A 106 4.16 -4.71 8.16
N GLY A 107 4.91 -5.07 9.20
CA GLY A 107 4.37 -5.62 10.44
C GLY A 107 4.15 -4.58 11.53
N GLN A 108 4.34 -3.29 11.26
CA GLN A 108 4.14 -2.24 12.27
C GLN A 108 2.65 -1.95 12.52
N PRO A 109 2.29 -1.47 13.74
CA PRO A 109 0.92 -1.07 14.06
C PRO A 109 0.37 0.01 13.12
N LEU A 110 -0.75 -0.27 12.46
CA LEU A 110 -1.33 0.66 11.47
C LEU A 110 -1.87 1.94 12.12
N ASN A 111 -2.37 1.84 13.36
CA ASN A 111 -2.81 2.98 14.17
C ASN A 111 -1.65 3.92 14.58
N PHE A 112 -0.40 3.54 14.32
CA PHE A 112 0.77 4.41 14.46
C PHE A 112 1.30 4.87 13.10
N VAL A 113 1.45 3.93 12.15
CA VAL A 113 2.03 4.20 10.83
C VAL A 113 1.18 5.18 10.02
N ILE A 114 -0.14 5.01 9.99
CA ILE A 114 -1.04 5.84 9.18
C ILE A 114 -1.10 7.28 9.72
N PRO A 115 -1.40 7.53 11.02
CA PRO A 115 -1.42 8.90 11.53
C PRO A 115 -0.07 9.61 11.37
N THR A 116 1.05 8.92 11.66
CA THR A 116 2.39 9.50 11.49
C THR A 116 2.66 9.96 10.05
N PHE A 117 2.17 9.22 9.06
CA PHE A 117 2.30 9.61 7.66
C PHE A 117 1.40 10.78 7.30
N LEU A 118 0.12 10.75 7.71
CA LEU A 118 -0.82 11.83 7.46
C LEU A 118 -0.38 13.14 8.14
N ASP A 119 0.17 13.08 9.36
CA ASP A 119 0.73 14.24 10.06
C ASP A 119 1.91 14.87 9.29
N LYS A 120 2.79 14.03 8.73
CA LYS A 120 3.88 14.51 7.88
C LYS A 120 3.37 15.14 6.58
N LEU A 121 2.29 14.60 6.01
CA LEU A 121 1.64 15.21 4.84
C LEU A 121 0.94 16.53 5.22
N ALA A 122 0.31 16.63 6.38
CA ALA A 122 -0.35 17.86 6.83
C ALA A 122 0.63 19.02 7.09
N GLN A 123 1.91 18.72 7.33
CA GLN A 123 3.00 19.72 7.41
C GLN A 123 3.40 20.27 6.03
N SER A 124 2.70 19.89 4.97
CA SER A 124 2.94 20.34 3.60
C SER A 124 1.69 20.97 2.99
N ASP A 125 1.83 21.66 1.86
CA ASP A 125 0.72 22.32 1.15
C ASP A 125 -0.19 21.33 0.37
N VAL A 126 -0.28 20.08 0.81
CA VAL A 126 -1.16 19.06 0.24
C VAL A 126 -2.51 19.11 0.94
N VAL A 127 -3.58 19.28 0.17
CA VAL A 127 -4.96 19.21 0.69
C VAL A 127 -5.46 17.78 0.53
N PHE A 128 -5.98 17.20 1.61
CA PHE A 128 -6.61 15.88 1.62
C PHE A 128 -7.74 15.85 2.65
N HIS A 129 -8.60 14.84 2.58
CA HIS A 129 -9.70 14.64 3.53
C HIS A 129 -9.16 14.25 4.91
N GLU A 130 -9.70 14.86 5.98
CA GLU A 130 -9.31 14.52 7.37
C GLU A 130 -9.50 13.03 7.67
N ASN A 131 -10.63 12.46 7.21
CA ASN A 131 -10.84 11.02 7.12
C ASN A 131 -10.58 10.55 5.68
N PRO A 132 -9.51 9.76 5.42
CA PRO A 132 -9.24 9.23 4.09
C PRO A 132 -10.38 8.37 3.51
N GLY A 133 -11.26 7.82 4.35
CA GLY A 133 -12.44 7.07 3.93
C GLY A 133 -13.51 7.90 3.22
N ASP A 134 -13.48 9.22 3.36
CA ASP A 134 -14.41 10.14 2.69
C ASP A 134 -13.94 10.53 1.27
N SER A 135 -12.70 10.15 0.92
CA SER A 135 -12.11 10.37 -0.40
C SER A 135 -12.75 9.50 -1.48
N LYS A 136 -12.88 10.03 -2.70
CA LYS A 136 -13.19 9.20 -3.88
C LYS A 136 -12.07 8.22 -4.24
N ASN A 137 -10.84 8.51 -3.81
CA ASN A 137 -9.67 7.64 -3.94
C ASN A 137 -9.14 7.28 -2.54
N PRO A 138 -9.83 6.41 -1.78
CA PRO A 138 -9.52 6.15 -0.37
C PRO A 138 -8.37 5.15 -0.23
N TYR A 139 -7.21 5.45 -0.83
CA TYR A 139 -6.09 4.53 -0.97
C TYR A 139 -4.81 5.09 -0.35
N LEU A 140 -4.21 4.33 0.55
CA LEU A 140 -2.83 4.54 1.00
C LEU A 140 -2.01 3.34 0.56
N LEU A 141 -1.11 3.58 -0.39
CA LEU A 141 -0.17 2.60 -0.90
C LEU A 141 1.18 2.80 -0.19
N THR A 142 1.76 1.72 0.31
CA THR A 142 3.17 1.71 0.71
C THR A 142 3.94 0.76 -0.19
N THR A 143 5.07 1.19 -0.74
CA THR A 143 5.97 0.35 -1.54
C THR A 143 7.34 0.29 -0.89
N LEU A 144 8.03 -0.83 -1.06
CA LEU A 144 9.39 -1.06 -0.58
C LEU A 144 10.20 -1.77 -1.66
N ASN A 145 11.28 -1.15 -2.08
CA ASN A 145 12.31 -1.81 -2.86
C ASN A 145 13.33 -2.46 -1.92
N LEU A 146 13.39 -3.80 -1.94
CA LEU A 146 14.24 -4.60 -1.05
C LEU A 146 15.74 -4.42 -1.33
N SER A 147 16.12 -4.11 -2.57
CA SER A 147 17.52 -3.90 -2.96
C SER A 147 18.02 -2.52 -2.54
N THR A 148 17.22 -1.48 -2.77
CA THR A 148 17.61 -0.10 -2.44
C THR A 148 17.23 0.30 -1.02
N LYS A 149 16.41 -0.51 -0.33
CA LYS A 149 15.84 -0.21 0.99
C LYS A 149 15.03 1.09 1.02
N LYS A 150 14.52 1.49 -0.14
CA LYS A 150 13.73 2.69 -0.31
C LYS A 150 12.25 2.35 -0.16
N LEU A 151 11.61 2.99 0.81
CA LEU A 151 10.19 2.88 1.08
C LEU A 151 9.49 4.16 0.64
N ALA A 152 8.34 4.03 -0.02
CA ALA A 152 7.49 5.16 -0.37
C ALA A 152 6.10 4.94 0.23
N GLN A 153 5.58 5.94 0.94
CA GLN A 153 4.19 6.00 1.38
C GLN A 153 3.46 7.03 0.51
N ILE A 154 2.34 6.62 -0.06
CA ILE A 154 1.68 7.30 -1.18
C ILE A 154 0.19 7.39 -0.85
N LEU A 155 -0.32 8.60 -0.69
CA LEU A 155 -1.75 8.88 -0.55
C LEU A 155 -2.33 9.25 -1.91
N TYR A 156 -3.38 8.56 -2.34
CA TYR A 156 -4.12 8.94 -3.54
C TYR A 156 -5.00 10.15 -3.23
N LEU A 157 -4.83 11.21 -4.00
CA LEU A 157 -5.55 12.45 -3.78
C LEU A 157 -6.89 12.44 -4.54
N ASP A 158 -7.90 13.04 -3.92
CA ASP A 158 -9.17 13.32 -4.58
C ASP A 158 -9.05 14.66 -5.31
N ALA A 159 -9.17 14.63 -6.63
CA ALA A 159 -9.09 15.82 -7.47
C ALA A 159 -10.14 16.87 -7.09
N SER A 160 -11.26 16.48 -6.47
CA SER A 160 -12.33 17.41 -6.08
C SER A 160 -12.01 18.27 -4.86
N VAL A 161 -10.94 17.96 -4.10
CA VAL A 161 -10.47 18.78 -2.98
C VAL A 161 -9.16 19.51 -3.25
N GLN A 162 -8.54 19.28 -4.42
CA GLN A 162 -7.40 20.10 -4.85
C GLN A 162 -7.92 21.48 -5.29
N LYS A 163 -7.28 22.55 -4.80
CA LYS A 163 -7.60 23.94 -5.16
C LYS A 163 -6.93 24.35 -6.47
#